data_AF-A0A935WSR8-F1
#
_entry.id   AF-A0A935WSR8-F1
#
_cell.length_a   1.000
_cell.length_b   1.000
_cell.length_c   1.000
_cell.angle_alpha   90.00
_cell.angle_beta   90.00
_cell.angle_gamma   90.00
#
_symmetry.space_group_name_H-M   'P 1'
#
loop_
_entity.id
_entity.type
_entity.pdbx_description
1 polymer ?
#
loop_
_entity_poly.entity_id
_entity_poly.type
_entity_poly.pdbx_seq_one_letter_code
_entity_poly.pdbx_strand_id
1 'polypeptide(L)'
;MNKEQVRSVRTPQIQMMTGVILLSTALGLGGGCSEDRLSFVQGQLKVTAINAPERARSILVSLEGPAANADQVASVAYPETIVIYDRLSPGTWRVLIRTRDTTGAQLQSFTVSQVLVRAEQMTEIVVDLAEPPPVFPETCDGIDNDRDGETDEGLDLPICTGCVEGQETALDDDARCGSIGCSQFDTFTLRGDNTPEGNSTCVAIEHPPIESNRCIGPGACIAATPDTCAASAERVVATAELCRTIEACETGSANVVVSADGTPCGGENTCRSGVCRPPDPPPPPPPVHVGCSDGEREGFLDTVRYPDIAACSGSWSVPGITRDNMVATCGNESGDDSSNPGGRGCAAVDLCEPGWHVCLGKEEVARRAESCEDATPPNAPSKSLFFAVAQQSANGSACDTLGDNDVFGCGNLGTVLSADKKCAPLTRVLASTAPNGCGYNEAEPPLGPWECPGGSDSHLHEGALVTKQACINASCSYDGQPISTQDKGGVLCCRD
;
A
#
# COMPACT_ATOMS: atom_id res chain seq x y z
N MET A 1 -23.20 -23.34 -50.60
CA MET A 1 -22.73 -22.17 -51.36
C MET A 1 -22.88 -20.93 -50.50
N ASN A 2 -21.81 -20.49 -49.83
CA ASN A 2 -21.26 -19.13 -49.93
C ASN A 2 -20.02 -19.07 -49.04
N LYS A 3 -18.93 -18.59 -49.65
CA LYS A 3 -17.58 -18.52 -49.10
C LYS A 3 -17.47 -17.23 -48.28
N GLU A 4 -17.11 -17.34 -47.00
CA GLU A 4 -16.53 -16.22 -46.25
C GLU A 4 -15.03 -16.16 -46.50
N GLN A 5 -14.57 -15.04 -47.05
CA GLN A 5 -13.16 -14.69 -47.19
C GLN A 5 -12.69 -14.02 -45.89
N VAL A 6 -11.82 -14.70 -45.15
CA VAL A 6 -11.03 -14.08 -44.08
C VAL A 6 -9.87 -13.30 -44.72
N ARG A 7 -9.88 -11.97 -44.57
CA ARG A 7 -8.73 -11.10 -44.88
C ARG A 7 -7.74 -11.18 -43.72
N SER A 8 -6.58 -11.78 -43.99
CA SER A 8 -5.38 -11.72 -43.16
C SER A 8 -4.88 -10.27 -43.08
N VAL A 9 -4.84 -9.72 -41.86
CA VAL A 9 -4.13 -8.48 -41.55
C VAL A 9 -2.66 -8.83 -41.37
N ARG A 10 -1.81 -8.28 -42.23
CA ARG A 10 -0.35 -8.46 -42.18
C ARG A 10 0.22 -7.61 -41.06
N THR A 11 0.97 -8.25 -40.17
CA THR A 11 1.94 -7.65 -39.26
C THR A 11 2.99 -6.87 -40.07
N PRO A 12 3.37 -5.63 -39.70
CA PRO A 12 4.50 -4.97 -40.33
C PRO A 12 5.80 -5.67 -39.90
N GLN A 13 6.49 -6.27 -40.87
CA GLN A 13 7.89 -6.66 -40.71
C GLN A 13 8.74 -5.40 -40.54
N ILE A 14 9.33 -5.23 -39.36
CA ILE A 14 10.46 -4.32 -39.17
C ILE A 14 11.68 -5.00 -39.80
N GLN A 15 12.04 -4.58 -41.00
CA GLN A 15 13.34 -4.92 -41.61
C GLN A 15 14.45 -4.24 -40.80
N MET A 16 15.25 -5.03 -40.08
CA MET A 16 16.58 -4.58 -39.66
C MET A 16 17.45 -4.48 -40.93
N MET A 17 17.82 -3.25 -41.31
CA MET A 17 18.85 -3.02 -42.31
C MET A 17 20.22 -3.34 -41.70
N THR A 18 20.76 -4.52 -42.01
CA THR A 18 22.18 -4.81 -41.81
C THR A 18 22.99 -4.13 -42.91
N GLY A 19 23.39 -2.88 -42.67
CA GLY A 19 24.32 -2.15 -43.53
C GLY A 19 25.74 -2.64 -43.32
N VAL A 20 26.22 -3.54 -44.18
CA VAL A 20 27.64 -3.89 -44.29
C VAL A 20 28.35 -2.74 -45.01
N ILE A 21 29.09 -1.92 -44.27
CA ILE A 21 30.02 -0.93 -44.84
C ILE A 21 31.37 -1.61 -45.04
N LEU A 22 31.69 -1.87 -46.32
CA LEU A 22 33.05 -2.17 -46.76
C LEU A 22 33.89 -0.89 -46.69
N LEU A 23 34.79 -0.81 -45.71
CA LEU A 23 35.83 0.23 -45.67
C LEU A 23 37.03 -0.24 -46.49
N SER A 24 37.18 0.33 -47.69
CA SER A 24 38.39 0.24 -48.49
C SER A 24 39.50 1.09 -47.87
N THR A 25 40.66 0.46 -47.67
CA THR A 25 41.95 1.07 -47.36
C THR A 25 42.34 2.11 -48.42
N ALA A 26 42.57 3.35 -47.99
CA ALA A 26 43.43 4.31 -48.69
C ALA A 26 44.31 5.03 -47.66
N LEU A 27 45.61 4.76 -47.74
CA LEU A 27 46.68 5.46 -47.04
C LEU A 27 46.67 6.94 -47.43
N GLY A 28 46.54 7.81 -46.43
CA GLY A 28 46.72 9.25 -46.56
C GLY A 28 47.27 9.81 -45.25
N LEU A 29 48.59 9.90 -45.17
CA LEU A 29 49.31 10.61 -44.11
C LEU A 29 48.97 12.11 -44.22
N GLY A 30 48.23 12.63 -43.24
CA GLY A 30 47.96 14.06 -43.10
C GLY A 30 47.53 14.35 -41.67
N GLY A 31 48.46 14.85 -40.86
CA GLY A 31 48.21 15.24 -39.48
C GLY A 31 47.17 16.36 -39.40
N GLY A 32 46.01 16.03 -38.85
CA GLY A 32 45.02 16.95 -38.33
C GLY A 32 44.55 16.39 -37.00
N CYS A 33 44.58 17.20 -35.94
CA CYS A 33 44.14 16.82 -34.61
C CYS A 33 42.70 16.30 -34.67
N SER A 34 42.54 14.99 -34.49
CA SER A 34 41.24 14.34 -34.31
C SER A 34 40.64 14.87 -33.02
N GLU A 35 39.61 15.70 -33.11
CA GLU A 35 38.73 15.99 -31.98
C GLU A 35 38.16 14.65 -31.51
N ASP A 36 38.59 14.20 -30.34
CA ASP A 36 37.99 13.09 -29.62
C ASP A 36 36.49 13.35 -29.51
N ARG A 37 35.69 12.63 -30.31
CA ARG A 37 34.24 12.52 -30.13
C ARG A 37 34.00 11.81 -28.81
N LEU A 38 34.01 12.57 -27.72
CA LEU A 38 33.44 12.15 -26.44
C LEU A 38 31.98 11.80 -26.71
N SER A 39 31.68 10.50 -26.78
CA SER A 39 30.30 10.03 -26.80
C SER A 39 29.73 10.34 -25.42
N PHE A 40 29.01 11.45 -25.31
CA PHE A 40 28.23 11.74 -24.11
C PHE A 40 27.21 10.61 -23.96
N VAL A 41 27.32 9.86 -22.87
CA VAL A 41 26.35 8.83 -22.52
C VAL A 41 25.04 9.54 -22.17
N GLN A 42 23.99 9.29 -22.95
CA GLN A 42 22.68 9.94 -22.80
C GLN A 42 21.68 8.97 -22.15
N GLY A 43 20.77 9.52 -21.35
CA GLY A 43 19.60 8.81 -20.84
C GLY A 43 18.36 9.05 -21.68
N GLN A 44 17.33 8.25 -21.46
CA GLN A 44 16.02 8.38 -22.10
C GLN A 44 14.92 8.64 -21.07
N LEU A 45 13.91 9.42 -21.44
CA LEU A 45 12.69 9.64 -20.63
C LEU A 45 11.45 9.34 -21.47
N LYS A 46 10.61 8.44 -20.97
CA LYS A 46 9.27 8.14 -21.49
C LYS A 46 8.23 8.75 -20.56
N VAL A 47 7.39 9.63 -21.09
CA VAL A 47 6.27 10.25 -20.38
C VAL A 47 4.97 9.67 -20.94
N THR A 48 4.21 8.99 -20.09
CA THR A 48 2.90 8.41 -20.42
C THR A 48 1.82 9.22 -19.71
N ALA A 49 1.02 9.96 -20.47
CA ALA A 49 -0.13 10.69 -19.94
C ALA A 49 -1.41 9.90 -20.23
N ILE A 50 -2.16 9.55 -19.18
CA ILE A 50 -3.43 8.81 -19.27
C ILE A 50 -4.61 9.72 -18.89
N ASN A 51 -5.81 9.34 -19.35
CA ASN A 51 -7.08 10.00 -19.00
C ASN A 51 -7.08 11.52 -19.23
N ALA A 52 -6.50 11.99 -20.35
CA ALA A 52 -6.58 13.40 -20.73
C ALA A 52 -8.05 13.88 -20.79
N PRO A 53 -8.35 15.15 -20.47
CA PRO A 53 -9.70 15.69 -20.59
C PRO A 53 -10.24 15.52 -22.02
N GLU A 54 -11.53 15.18 -22.20
CA GLU A 54 -12.14 14.94 -23.52
C GLU A 54 -11.93 16.07 -24.54
N ARG A 55 -11.80 17.30 -24.03
CA ARG A 55 -11.56 18.54 -24.80
C ARG A 55 -10.09 18.73 -25.20
N ALA A 56 -9.16 17.99 -24.61
CA ALA A 56 -7.74 18.05 -24.94
C ALA A 56 -7.50 17.50 -26.36
N ARG A 57 -6.59 18.16 -27.06
CA ARG A 57 -6.18 17.79 -28.43
C ARG A 57 -4.68 17.65 -28.57
N SER A 58 -3.91 18.37 -27.75
CA SER A 58 -2.47 18.20 -27.68
C SER A 58 -1.99 18.22 -26.23
N ILE A 59 -0.91 17.49 -25.98
CA ILE A 59 -0.14 17.53 -24.74
C ILE A 59 1.22 18.15 -25.05
N LEU A 60 1.58 19.20 -24.32
CA LEU A 60 2.91 19.78 -24.30
C LEU A 60 3.65 19.24 -23.08
N VAL A 61 4.77 18.55 -23.30
CA VAL A 61 5.69 18.14 -22.26
C VAL A 61 6.91 19.05 -22.31
N SER A 62 7.19 19.73 -21.22
CA SER A 62 8.34 20.63 -21.04
C SER A 62 9.25 20.07 -19.97
N LEU A 63 10.53 19.89 -20.29
CA LEU A 63 11.56 19.42 -19.38
C LEU A 63 12.46 20.58 -18.98
N GLU A 64 12.63 20.79 -17.68
CA GLU A 64 13.58 21.76 -17.09
C GLU A 64 14.67 20.97 -16.35
N GLY A 65 15.93 21.14 -16.73
CA GLY A 65 17.01 20.30 -16.21
C GLY A 65 18.39 20.96 -16.20
N PRO A 66 19.41 20.22 -15.74
CA PRO A 66 20.71 20.78 -15.35
C PRO A 66 21.56 21.32 -16.51
N ALA A 67 21.25 20.98 -17.75
CA ALA A 67 22.04 21.38 -18.92
C ALA A 67 21.25 22.18 -19.98
N ALA A 68 19.95 21.93 -20.13
CA ALA A 68 19.08 22.61 -21.09
C ALA A 68 17.60 22.32 -20.79
N ASN A 69 16.71 23.15 -21.35
CA ASN A 69 15.28 22.86 -21.41
C ASN A 69 14.95 22.09 -22.70
N ALA A 70 13.95 21.22 -22.67
CA ALA A 70 13.49 20.49 -23.84
C ALA A 70 11.96 20.38 -23.88
N ASP A 71 11.35 20.83 -24.98
CA ASP A 71 9.90 20.81 -25.18
C ASP A 71 9.52 19.83 -26.30
N GLN A 72 8.45 19.05 -26.09
CA GLN A 72 7.81 18.25 -27.13
C GLN A 72 6.29 18.39 -27.06
N VAL A 73 5.66 18.41 -28.25
CA VAL A 73 4.20 18.44 -28.38
C VAL A 73 3.75 17.15 -29.05
N ALA A 74 2.79 16.46 -28.42
CA ALA A 74 2.13 15.29 -28.97
C ALA A 74 0.64 15.54 -29.15
N SER A 75 0.03 14.93 -30.18
CA SER A 75 -1.42 14.87 -30.29
C SER A 75 -1.96 13.90 -29.24
N VAL A 76 -3.07 14.26 -28.59
CA VAL A 76 -3.71 13.38 -27.60
C VAL A 76 -4.19 12.11 -28.28
N ALA A 77 -3.71 10.96 -27.80
CA ALA A 77 -4.22 9.65 -28.11
C ALA A 77 -4.95 9.09 -26.89
N TYR A 78 -6.05 8.37 -27.13
CA TYR A 78 -6.82 7.68 -26.10
C TYR A 78 -6.59 6.16 -26.20
N PRO A 79 -6.43 5.46 -25.06
CA PRO A 79 -6.52 5.98 -23.69
C PRO A 79 -5.25 6.68 -23.19
N GLU A 80 -4.12 6.53 -23.90
CA GLU A 80 -2.81 7.02 -23.46
C GLU A 80 -2.09 7.84 -24.56
N THR A 81 -1.34 8.84 -24.13
CA THR A 81 -0.43 9.62 -24.99
C THR A 81 1.01 9.46 -24.50
N ILE A 82 1.91 9.00 -25.37
CA ILE A 82 3.31 8.71 -25.03
C ILE A 82 4.23 9.74 -25.70
N VAL A 83 5.14 10.33 -24.93
CA VAL A 83 6.20 11.24 -25.40
C VAL A 83 7.56 10.68 -24.99
N ILE A 84 8.50 10.56 -25.93
CA ILE A 84 9.82 9.97 -25.69
C ILE A 84 10.92 11.00 -25.97
N TYR A 85 11.85 11.14 -25.03
CA TYR A 85 13.07 11.93 -25.16
C TYR A 85 14.29 11.00 -25.18
N ASP A 86 14.91 10.82 -26.34
CA ASP A 86 15.96 9.81 -26.54
C ASP A 86 17.38 10.27 -26.17
N ARG A 87 17.56 11.55 -25.80
CA ARG A 87 18.89 12.20 -25.70
C ARG A 87 18.99 13.21 -24.55
N LEU A 88 18.69 12.78 -23.34
CA LEU A 88 18.80 13.63 -22.15
C LEU A 88 20.16 13.46 -21.47
N SER A 89 20.72 14.56 -20.97
CA SER A 89 21.87 14.49 -20.05
C SER A 89 21.43 13.83 -18.74
N PRO A 90 22.20 12.88 -18.18
CA PRO A 90 21.91 12.30 -16.88
C PRO A 90 21.80 13.38 -15.80
N GLY A 91 20.83 13.25 -14.90
CA GLY A 91 20.57 14.23 -13.85
C GLY A 91 19.11 14.26 -13.41
N THR A 92 18.79 15.22 -12.54
CA THR A 92 17.44 15.42 -12.02
C THR A 92 16.70 16.45 -12.87
N TRP A 93 15.52 16.09 -13.35
CA TRP A 93 14.68 16.89 -14.23
C TRP A 93 13.36 17.26 -13.55
N ARG A 94 12.81 18.41 -13.91
CA ARG A 94 11.43 18.79 -13.63
C ARG A 94 10.63 18.65 -14.91
N VAL A 95 9.49 17.95 -14.83
CA VAL A 95 8.63 17.64 -15.98
C VAL A 95 7.31 18.37 -15.82
N LEU A 96 6.98 19.22 -16.79
CA LEU A 96 5.75 20.00 -16.86
C LEU A 96 4.89 19.50 -18.01
N ILE A 97 3.69 19.02 -17.71
CA ILE A 97 2.76 18.44 -18.68
C ILE A 97 1.54 19.35 -18.77
N ARG A 98 1.27 19.91 -19.95
CA ARG A 98 0.14 20.82 -20.20
C ARG A 98 -0.76 20.27 -21.28
N THR A 99 -2.05 20.16 -21.02
CA THR A 99 -3.05 19.83 -22.05
C THR A 99 -3.60 21.10 -22.68
N ARG A 100 -3.79 21.10 -24.01
CA ARG A 100 -4.42 22.21 -24.74
C ARG A 100 -5.59 21.73 -25.58
N ASP A 101 -6.59 22.59 -25.76
CA ASP A 101 -7.74 22.35 -26.62
C ASP A 101 -7.47 22.69 -28.10
N THR A 102 -8.51 22.64 -28.95
CA THR A 102 -8.42 22.99 -30.38
C THR A 102 -8.01 24.44 -30.65
N THR A 103 -8.21 25.36 -29.69
CA THR A 103 -7.86 26.78 -29.81
C THR A 103 -6.44 27.07 -29.32
N GLY A 104 -5.78 26.08 -28.71
CA GLY A 104 -4.49 26.23 -28.05
C GLY A 104 -4.61 26.72 -26.61
N ALA A 105 -5.83 26.89 -26.08
CA ALA A 105 -6.04 27.26 -24.68
C ALA A 105 -5.61 26.10 -23.76
N GLN A 106 -4.87 26.44 -22.70
CA GLN A 106 -4.47 25.46 -21.69
C GLN A 106 -5.70 25.03 -20.88
N LEU A 107 -5.91 23.72 -20.77
CA LEU A 107 -7.00 23.14 -19.98
C LEU A 107 -6.53 22.76 -18.57
N GLN A 108 -5.31 22.23 -18.46
CA GLN A 108 -4.76 21.69 -17.22
C GLN A 108 -3.23 21.64 -17.31
N SER A 109 -2.56 21.63 -16.16
CA SER A 109 -1.11 21.55 -16.04
C SER A 109 -0.71 20.68 -14.86
N PHE A 110 0.24 19.76 -15.05
CA PHE A 110 0.82 18.91 -14.02
C PHE A 110 2.32 19.09 -13.96
N THR A 111 2.88 19.06 -12.75
CA THR A 111 4.33 19.16 -12.54
C THR A 111 4.81 17.95 -11.76
N VAL A 112 5.74 17.19 -12.35
CA VAL A 112 6.49 16.14 -11.64
C VAL A 112 7.88 16.68 -11.35
N SER A 113 8.14 16.96 -10.08
CA SER A 113 9.44 17.42 -9.60
C SER A 113 10.37 16.22 -9.39
N GLN A 114 11.67 16.42 -9.61
CA GLN A 114 12.74 15.49 -9.25
C GLN A 114 12.79 14.13 -10.00
N VAL A 115 12.55 14.12 -11.31
CA VAL A 115 12.69 12.94 -12.17
C VAL A 115 14.17 12.64 -12.45
N LEU A 116 14.71 11.56 -11.90
CA LEU A 116 16.11 11.16 -12.08
C LEU A 116 16.31 10.38 -13.40
N VAL A 117 16.99 10.99 -14.36
CA VAL A 117 17.39 10.34 -15.62
C VAL A 117 18.83 9.82 -15.50
N ARG A 118 19.02 8.52 -15.74
CA ARG A 118 20.33 7.85 -15.69
C ARG A 118 20.88 7.59 -17.09
N ALA A 119 22.20 7.57 -17.21
CA ALA A 119 22.88 7.30 -18.48
C ALA A 119 22.55 5.87 -18.97
N GLU A 120 22.31 5.70 -20.28
CA GLU A 120 21.96 4.41 -20.91
C GLU A 120 20.69 3.72 -20.39
N GLN A 121 19.86 4.42 -19.61
CA GLN A 121 18.60 3.88 -19.08
C GLN A 121 17.41 4.70 -19.56
N MET A 122 16.28 4.01 -19.76
CA MET A 122 14.98 4.64 -19.95
C MET A 122 14.31 4.82 -18.59
N THR A 123 14.02 6.07 -18.25
CA THR A 123 13.17 6.43 -17.11
C THR A 123 11.74 6.56 -17.61
N GLU A 124 10.78 5.97 -16.91
CA GLU A 124 9.35 6.06 -17.27
C GLU A 124 8.59 6.80 -16.17
N ILE A 125 7.73 7.74 -16.56
CA ILE A 125 6.75 8.38 -15.68
C ILE A 125 5.35 8.20 -16.27
N VAL A 126 4.38 7.89 -15.40
CA VAL A 126 2.96 7.80 -15.76
C VAL A 126 2.21 8.88 -14.99
N VAL A 127 1.40 9.68 -15.67
CA VAL A 127 0.62 10.77 -15.06
C VAL A 127 -0.84 10.60 -15.45
N ASP A 128 -1.70 10.45 -14.44
CA ASP A 128 -3.14 10.48 -14.62
C ASP A 128 -3.63 11.92 -14.63
N LEU A 129 -4.18 12.34 -15.77
CA LEU A 129 -4.67 13.71 -15.95
C LEU A 129 -6.09 13.91 -15.38
N ALA A 130 -6.78 12.84 -14.99
CA ALA A 130 -8.11 12.93 -14.38
C ALA A 130 -8.08 13.20 -12.87
N GLU A 131 -6.95 12.96 -12.19
CA GLU A 131 -6.79 13.28 -10.77
C GLU A 131 -6.51 14.78 -10.58
N PRO A 132 -7.25 15.51 -9.72
CA PRO A 132 -6.92 16.89 -9.42
C PRO A 132 -5.53 16.96 -8.76
N PRO A 133 -4.72 18.01 -9.03
CA PRO A 133 -3.45 18.18 -8.34
C PRO A 133 -3.69 18.25 -6.82
N PRO A 134 -2.77 17.74 -5.99
CA PRO A 134 -2.89 17.86 -4.54
C PRO A 134 -2.94 19.35 -4.15
N VAL A 135 -3.99 19.74 -3.42
CA VAL A 135 -4.19 21.08 -2.88
C VAL A 135 -3.28 21.23 -1.65
N PHE A 136 -2.42 22.24 -1.62
CA PHE A 136 -1.59 22.55 -0.44
C PHE A 136 -2.30 23.63 0.40
N PRO A 137 -2.18 23.66 1.73
CA PRO A 137 -2.75 24.75 2.53
C PRO A 137 -1.97 26.05 2.31
N GLU A 138 -2.68 27.18 2.23
CA GLU A 138 -2.08 28.52 2.16
C GLU A 138 -1.23 28.85 3.40
N THR A 139 -0.16 29.61 3.18
CA THR A 139 0.71 30.16 4.21
C THR A 139 0.73 31.67 4.07
N CYS A 140 0.73 32.44 5.17
CA CYS A 140 0.86 33.91 5.14
C CYS A 140 2.26 34.34 4.67
N ASP A 141 2.51 34.26 3.36
CA ASP A 141 3.79 34.60 2.74
C ASP A 141 3.63 35.46 1.47
N GLY A 142 2.39 35.78 1.09
CA GLY A 142 2.07 36.58 -0.09
C GLY A 142 2.17 35.79 -1.40
N ILE A 143 2.18 34.46 -1.35
CA ILE A 143 2.19 33.55 -2.50
C ILE A 143 0.95 32.68 -2.47
N ASP A 144 0.19 32.66 -3.56
CA ASP A 144 -0.85 31.67 -3.86
C ASP A 144 -0.24 30.25 -3.92
N ASN A 145 -0.26 29.53 -2.78
CA ASN A 145 0.44 28.27 -2.58
C ASN A 145 -0.31 27.09 -3.24
N ASP A 146 -1.64 27.16 -3.31
CA ASP A 146 -2.52 26.14 -3.84
C ASP A 146 -2.94 26.38 -5.31
N ARG A 147 -2.67 27.58 -5.81
CA ARG A 147 -2.85 28.05 -7.19
C ARG A 147 -4.31 28.16 -7.60
N ASP A 148 -5.21 28.45 -6.68
CA ASP A 148 -6.61 28.71 -6.98
C ASP A 148 -6.88 30.15 -7.47
N GLY A 149 -5.93 31.06 -7.27
CA GLY A 149 -5.95 32.46 -7.71
C GLY A 149 -6.29 33.48 -6.62
N GLU A 150 -6.50 33.06 -5.37
CA GLU A 150 -6.49 33.91 -4.19
C GLU A 150 -5.11 33.88 -3.51
N THR A 151 -4.87 34.65 -2.46
CA THR A 151 -3.56 34.71 -1.80
C THR A 151 -3.77 34.93 -0.30
N ASP A 152 -3.12 34.10 0.53
CA ASP A 152 -3.16 34.16 2.00
C ASP A 152 -4.59 34.04 2.60
N GLU A 153 -5.50 33.32 1.96
CA GLU A 153 -6.85 33.04 2.46
C GLU A 153 -6.93 31.75 3.29
N GLY A 154 -8.05 31.55 4.01
CA GLY A 154 -8.28 30.33 4.78
C GLY A 154 -7.32 30.09 5.96
N LEU A 155 -6.50 31.08 6.33
CA LEU A 155 -5.49 30.97 7.38
C LEU A 155 -6.11 30.89 8.80
N ASP A 156 -5.59 29.97 9.62
CA ASP A 156 -5.95 29.83 11.03
C ASP A 156 -5.01 30.67 11.92
N LEU A 157 -5.30 31.97 12.06
CA LEU A 157 -4.47 32.93 12.79
C LEU A 157 -4.93 33.18 14.25
N PRO A 158 -4.01 33.53 15.18
CA PRO A 158 -4.35 33.84 16.58
C PRO A 158 -5.32 35.03 16.77
N ILE A 159 -5.99 35.06 17.93
CA ILE A 159 -6.95 36.13 18.28
C ILE A 159 -6.24 37.51 18.35
N CYS A 160 -6.85 38.51 17.72
CA CYS A 160 -6.31 39.87 17.53
C CYS A 160 -5.08 39.96 16.56
N THR A 161 -4.87 38.95 15.70
CA THR A 161 -3.86 38.93 14.62
C THR A 161 -4.51 38.75 13.23
N GLY A 162 -3.94 39.34 12.16
CA GLY A 162 -4.34 39.14 10.76
C GLY A 162 -3.15 39.15 9.79
N CYS A 163 -3.27 38.53 8.60
CA CYS A 163 -2.23 38.54 7.56
C CYS A 163 -2.40 39.78 6.65
N VAL A 164 -1.38 40.63 6.57
CA VAL A 164 -1.38 41.85 5.74
C VAL A 164 -0.09 41.87 4.94
N GLU A 165 -0.21 41.80 3.60
CA GLU A 165 0.92 41.79 2.67
C GLU A 165 1.95 40.67 2.95
N GLY A 166 1.48 39.45 3.28
CA GLY A 166 2.34 38.31 3.60
C GLY A 166 3.03 38.38 4.96
N GLN A 167 2.53 39.19 5.91
CA GLN A 167 3.00 39.24 7.30
C GLN A 167 1.86 39.25 8.32
N GLU A 168 2.01 38.44 9.38
CA GLU A 168 1.11 38.47 10.54
C GLU A 168 1.26 39.77 11.34
N THR A 169 0.16 40.50 11.53
CA THR A 169 0.11 41.80 12.19
C THR A 169 -0.95 41.83 13.28
N ALA A 170 -0.61 42.40 14.45
CA ALA A 170 -1.56 42.64 15.54
C ALA A 170 -2.50 43.80 15.20
N LEU A 171 -3.80 43.62 15.41
CA LEU A 171 -4.82 44.62 15.05
C LEU A 171 -5.22 45.45 16.28
N ASP A 172 -5.07 46.78 16.20
CA ASP A 172 -5.54 47.71 17.22
C ASP A 172 -7.07 47.86 17.15
N ASP A 173 -7.74 47.60 18.28
CA ASP A 173 -9.17 47.82 18.52
C ASP A 173 -10.13 47.02 17.61
N ASP A 174 -9.91 45.70 17.56
CA ASP A 174 -10.86 44.73 17.01
C ASP A 174 -11.94 44.36 18.08
N ALA A 175 -13.19 44.19 17.66
CA ALA A 175 -14.31 43.81 18.53
C ALA A 175 -14.11 42.48 19.28
N ARG A 176 -13.12 41.68 18.88
CA ARG A 176 -12.66 40.46 19.57
C ARG A 176 -11.84 40.72 20.85
N CYS A 177 -11.36 41.95 21.11
CA CYS A 177 -10.37 42.19 22.16
C CYS A 177 -10.91 42.65 23.55
N GLY A 178 -12.22 42.94 23.72
CA GLY A 178 -12.91 43.06 25.04
C GLY A 178 -12.49 44.22 26.00
N SER A 179 -13.25 44.44 27.11
CA SER A 179 -13.04 45.55 28.09
C SER A 179 -12.47 45.10 29.44
N ILE A 180 -11.56 45.88 30.08
CA ILE A 180 -10.77 45.47 31.27
C ILE A 180 -11.17 46.25 32.56
N GLY A 181 -11.29 45.56 33.72
CA GLY A 181 -11.57 46.17 35.05
C GLY A 181 -10.74 45.56 36.21
N CYS A 182 -10.40 46.37 37.23
CA CYS A 182 -9.35 46.07 38.25
C CYS A 182 -9.86 45.83 39.70
N SER A 183 -10.69 44.81 39.94
CA SER A 183 -11.23 44.49 41.27
C SER A 183 -10.51 43.35 42.02
N GLN A 184 -9.24 43.03 41.71
CA GLN A 184 -8.56 41.82 42.20
C GLN A 184 -7.12 42.03 42.72
N PHE A 185 -6.84 43.07 43.53
CA PHE A 185 -5.49 43.28 44.08
C PHE A 185 -5.21 42.56 45.42
N ASP A 186 -5.71 41.33 45.59
CA ASP A 186 -5.04 40.31 46.40
C ASP A 186 -4.34 39.36 45.43
N THR A 187 -3.10 39.66 45.05
CA THR A 187 -2.42 38.89 43.99
C THR A 187 -1.85 37.60 44.56
N PHE A 188 -2.57 36.50 44.40
CA PHE A 188 -1.96 35.17 44.44
C PHE A 188 -0.99 35.05 43.26
N THR A 189 0.20 34.51 43.49
CA THR A 189 1.11 34.17 42.39
C THR A 189 1.08 32.67 42.19
N LEU A 190 0.55 32.24 41.05
CA LEU A 190 0.77 30.88 40.57
C LEU A 190 2.28 30.77 40.27
N ARG A 191 3.00 30.01 41.09
CA ARG A 191 4.40 29.65 40.80
C ARG A 191 4.41 28.20 40.40
N GLY A 192 4.32 27.98 39.11
CA GLY A 192 4.25 26.64 38.54
C GLY A 192 3.81 26.81 37.10
N ASP A 193 4.71 26.47 36.21
CA ASP A 193 4.40 26.43 34.80
C ASP A 193 3.58 25.16 34.54
N ASN A 194 2.43 25.31 33.88
CA ASN A 194 1.63 24.20 33.35
C ASN A 194 2.33 23.56 32.13
N THR A 195 3.64 23.72 31.98
CA THR A 195 4.36 23.07 30.91
C THR A 195 4.40 21.55 31.12
N PRO A 196 4.55 20.79 30.02
CA PRO A 196 4.72 19.34 29.96
C PRO A 196 5.64 18.65 30.99
N GLU A 197 6.42 19.40 31.77
CA GLU A 197 7.53 18.91 32.59
C GLU A 197 7.45 19.36 34.07
N GLY A 198 6.43 20.15 34.46
CA GLY A 198 6.40 20.83 35.76
C GLY A 198 5.21 20.50 36.68
N ASN A 199 5.43 20.61 38.00
CA ASN A 199 4.34 20.66 38.98
C ASN A 199 3.79 22.09 39.08
N SER A 200 2.47 22.23 39.11
CA SER A 200 1.82 23.52 39.36
C SER A 200 1.62 23.74 40.86
N THR A 201 2.18 24.81 41.41
CA THR A 201 2.02 25.18 42.82
C THR A 201 1.31 26.52 42.95
N CYS A 202 0.28 26.56 43.81
CA CYS A 202 -0.38 27.79 44.18
C CYS A 202 0.23 28.34 45.47
N VAL A 203 0.74 29.57 45.40
CA VAL A 203 1.37 30.28 46.53
C VAL A 203 0.58 31.55 46.80
N ALA A 204 0.10 31.70 48.04
CA ALA A 204 -0.53 32.93 48.48
C ALA A 204 0.55 33.95 48.87
N ILE A 205 0.46 35.17 48.31
CA ILE A 205 1.28 36.31 48.68
C ILE A 205 0.36 37.34 49.32
N GLU A 206 0.51 37.52 50.64
CA GLU A 206 -0.28 38.52 51.36
C GLU A 206 0.34 39.91 51.18
N HIS A 207 -0.40 40.81 50.53
CA HIS A 207 -0.11 42.25 50.50
C HIS A 207 -1.24 43.03 51.20
N PRO A 208 -0.94 44.15 51.89
CA PRO A 208 -1.99 45.03 52.38
C PRO A 208 -2.71 45.74 51.22
N PRO A 209 -4.05 45.97 51.31
CA PRO A 209 -4.85 46.49 50.20
C PRO A 209 -4.50 47.93 49.79
N ILE A 210 -4.55 48.20 48.47
CA ILE A 210 -4.37 49.54 47.87
C ILE A 210 -5.75 50.16 47.58
N GLU A 211 -6.07 51.31 48.17
CA GLU A 211 -7.44 51.86 48.19
C GLU A 211 -7.80 52.94 47.13
N SER A 212 -7.05 53.15 46.02
CA SER A 212 -7.60 53.94 44.88
C SER A 212 -6.85 53.82 43.55
N ASN A 213 -7.60 53.81 42.43
CA ASN A 213 -7.11 53.96 41.04
C ASN A 213 -7.26 55.41 40.55
N ARG A 214 -6.40 55.92 39.65
CA ARG A 214 -6.81 56.89 38.59
C ARG A 214 -5.94 56.88 37.32
N CYS A 215 -6.62 56.88 36.17
CA CYS A 215 -6.12 57.29 34.87
C CYS A 215 -6.13 58.82 34.72
N ILE A 216 -5.11 59.39 34.10
CA ILE A 216 -5.15 60.75 33.55
C ILE A 216 -4.65 60.69 32.10
N GLY A 217 -5.58 60.57 31.15
CA GLY A 217 -5.31 60.75 29.73
C GLY A 217 -4.87 59.49 28.95
N PRO A 218 -4.70 59.63 27.62
CA PRO A 218 -4.55 58.49 26.71
C PRO A 218 -3.23 57.76 26.92
N GLY A 219 -3.30 56.56 27.48
CA GLY A 219 -2.40 55.45 27.13
C GLY A 219 -1.09 55.27 27.93
N ALA A 220 -0.89 55.84 29.12
CA ALA A 220 0.29 55.53 29.93
C ALA A 220 -0.05 55.10 31.37
N CYS A 221 0.33 53.89 31.74
CA CYS A 221 0.37 53.41 33.14
C CYS A 221 1.75 53.71 33.75
N ILE A 222 1.80 54.10 35.03
CA ILE A 222 3.05 54.05 35.82
C ILE A 222 3.00 52.79 36.69
N ALA A 223 4.09 52.00 36.68
CA ALA A 223 4.23 50.81 37.50
C ALA A 223 4.39 51.16 38.99
N ALA A 224 3.86 50.32 39.87
CA ALA A 224 4.16 50.34 41.30
C ALA A 224 5.67 50.17 41.52
N THR A 225 6.32 51.03 42.30
CA THR A 225 7.74 50.88 42.60
C THR A 225 7.97 49.93 43.79
N PRO A 226 9.08 49.16 43.79
CA PRO A 226 9.30 48.02 44.71
C PRO A 226 9.42 48.37 46.21
N ASP A 227 9.63 49.65 46.56
CA ASP A 227 9.99 50.04 47.93
C ASP A 227 8.81 50.14 48.92
N THR A 228 7.59 49.75 48.53
CA THR A 228 6.39 49.93 49.37
C THR A 228 5.75 48.64 49.88
N CYS A 229 6.24 47.46 49.52
CA CYS A 229 5.75 46.18 50.06
C CYS A 229 6.83 45.53 50.94
N ALA A 230 6.55 45.37 52.23
CA ALA A 230 7.43 44.62 53.15
C ALA A 230 7.53 43.13 52.73
N ALA A 231 8.65 42.48 53.07
CA ALA A 231 8.94 41.09 52.72
C ALA A 231 7.79 40.14 53.10
N SER A 232 7.18 39.54 52.09
CA SER A 232 6.03 38.64 52.17
C SER A 232 6.37 37.29 52.82
N ALA A 233 5.42 36.73 53.59
CA ALA A 233 5.46 35.34 54.04
C ALA A 233 4.75 34.47 53.00
N GLU A 234 5.50 33.76 52.16
CA GLU A 234 4.93 32.85 51.16
C GLU A 234 4.45 31.55 51.82
N ARG A 235 3.22 31.11 51.48
CA ARG A 235 2.70 29.79 51.88
C ARG A 235 2.13 29.04 50.68
N VAL A 236 2.59 27.79 50.47
CA VAL A 236 2.00 26.87 49.49
C VAL A 236 0.64 26.39 50.00
N VAL A 237 -0.40 26.56 49.18
CA VAL A 237 -1.78 26.18 49.52
C VAL A 237 -2.32 25.01 48.71
N ALA A 238 -1.72 24.71 47.54
CA ALA A 238 -1.98 23.49 46.77
C ALA A 238 -0.85 23.17 45.79
N THR A 239 -0.75 21.89 45.43
CA THR A 239 0.11 21.36 44.36
C THR A 239 -0.76 20.52 43.42
N ALA A 240 -0.55 20.68 42.12
CA ALA A 240 -1.19 19.88 41.08
C ALA A 240 -0.13 19.15 40.24
N GLU A 241 -0.42 17.89 39.95
CA GLU A 241 0.37 17.05 39.04
C GLU A 241 -0.04 17.35 37.58
N LEU A 242 0.71 16.84 36.62
CA LEU A 242 0.59 17.09 35.17
C LEU A 242 -0.82 16.88 34.56
N CYS A 243 -1.68 16.12 35.24
CA CYS A 243 -3.06 15.79 34.87
C CYS A 243 -4.12 16.56 35.69
N ARG A 244 -3.69 17.55 36.46
CA ARG A 244 -4.53 18.26 37.41
C ARG A 244 -4.33 19.75 37.23
N THR A 245 -5.41 20.49 37.36
CA THR A 245 -5.43 21.95 37.23
C THR A 245 -5.95 22.55 38.53
N ILE A 246 -5.36 23.65 38.98
CA ILE A 246 -5.86 24.39 40.14
C ILE A 246 -6.85 25.44 39.62
N GLU A 247 -8.16 25.23 39.82
CA GLU A 247 -9.21 26.09 39.23
C GLU A 247 -9.53 27.33 40.06
N ALA A 248 -9.18 27.33 41.34
CA ALA A 248 -9.39 28.48 42.22
C ALA A 248 -8.23 28.54 43.22
N CYS A 249 -7.62 29.70 43.36
CA CYS A 249 -6.59 29.99 44.37
C CYS A 249 -7.08 31.00 45.41
N GLU A 250 -8.38 31.26 45.46
CA GLU A 250 -8.95 32.26 46.37
C GLU A 250 -8.84 31.82 47.84
N THR A 251 -8.70 32.82 48.72
CA THR A 251 -8.42 32.73 50.16
C THR A 251 -8.83 31.42 50.83
N GLY A 252 -7.87 30.49 50.93
CA GLY A 252 -7.95 29.32 51.80
C GLY A 252 -8.63 28.08 51.19
N SER A 253 -9.00 28.05 49.92
CA SER A 253 -9.61 26.86 49.29
C SER A 253 -9.12 26.65 47.87
N ALA A 254 -7.91 26.13 47.73
CA ALA A 254 -7.41 25.72 46.43
C ALA A 254 -8.07 24.42 45.98
N ASN A 255 -8.81 24.45 44.87
CA ASN A 255 -9.46 23.26 44.31
C ASN A 255 -8.59 22.66 43.20
N VAL A 256 -8.18 21.41 43.38
CA VAL A 256 -7.42 20.65 42.38
C VAL A 256 -8.40 19.80 41.60
N VAL A 257 -8.61 20.15 40.33
CA VAL A 257 -9.49 19.43 39.41
C VAL A 257 -8.66 18.51 38.53
N VAL A 258 -9.15 17.29 38.32
CA VAL A 258 -8.48 16.31 37.45
C VAL A 258 -8.95 16.54 36.02
N SER A 259 -8.02 16.64 35.09
CA SER A 259 -8.31 16.71 33.66
C SER A 259 -9.09 15.49 33.20
N ALA A 260 -9.98 15.68 32.22
CA ALA A 260 -10.74 14.58 31.62
C ALA A 260 -9.80 13.56 30.96
N ASP A 261 -10.25 12.30 30.88
CA ASP A 261 -9.51 11.27 30.16
C ASP A 261 -9.34 11.67 28.69
N GLY A 262 -8.12 11.61 28.19
CA GLY A 262 -7.74 12.02 26.84
C GLY A 262 -7.14 13.43 26.72
N THR A 263 -7.17 14.27 27.76
CA THR A 263 -6.53 15.59 27.73
C THR A 263 -5.01 15.45 27.52
N PRO A 264 -4.40 16.13 26.53
CA PRO A 264 -2.94 16.12 26.35
C PRO A 264 -2.24 16.66 27.59
N CYS A 265 -1.17 15.98 28.01
CA CYS A 265 -0.40 16.41 29.18
C CYS A 265 1.10 16.17 28.95
N GLY A 266 1.64 16.86 27.95
CA GLY A 266 3.06 16.89 27.65
C GLY A 266 3.60 15.74 26.80
N GLY A 267 4.38 16.10 25.77
CA GLY A 267 4.82 15.16 24.75
C GLY A 267 3.63 14.56 23.99
N GLU A 268 3.68 13.25 23.74
CA GLU A 268 2.56 12.48 23.15
C GLU A 268 1.57 11.94 24.21
N ASN A 269 1.78 12.23 25.50
CA ASN A 269 0.99 11.62 26.57
C ASN A 269 -0.41 12.23 26.70
N THR A 270 -1.38 11.40 27.10
CA THR A 270 -2.75 11.79 27.42
C THR A 270 -3.09 11.45 28.86
N CYS A 271 -4.02 12.22 29.44
CA CYS A 271 -4.47 12.01 30.80
C CYS A 271 -5.35 10.76 30.88
N ARG A 272 -5.05 9.86 31.81
CA ARG A 272 -5.85 8.65 32.06
C ARG A 272 -5.97 8.38 33.55
N SER A 273 -7.18 8.50 34.09
CA SER A 273 -7.46 8.40 35.52
C SER A 273 -6.60 9.34 36.38
N GLY A 274 -6.36 10.55 35.88
CA GLY A 274 -5.58 11.58 36.57
C GLY A 274 -4.06 11.38 36.56
N VAL A 275 -3.54 10.52 35.67
CA VAL A 275 -2.09 10.32 35.46
C VAL A 275 -1.77 10.41 33.97
N CYS A 276 -0.69 11.08 33.60
CA CYS A 276 -0.22 11.14 32.22
C CYS A 276 0.39 9.82 31.78
N ARG A 277 -0.09 9.30 30.66
CA ARG A 277 0.42 8.07 30.04
C ARG A 277 0.57 8.29 28.54
N PRO A 278 1.50 7.60 27.87
CA PRO A 278 1.55 7.59 26.40
C PRO A 278 0.18 7.20 25.84
N PRO A 279 -0.16 7.65 24.62
CA PRO A 279 -1.37 7.16 23.98
C PRO A 279 -1.26 5.64 23.89
N ASP A 280 -2.36 4.93 24.15
CA ASP A 280 -2.37 3.51 23.83
C ASP A 280 -1.98 3.40 22.35
N PRO A 281 -1.02 2.52 21.99
CA PRO A 281 -0.72 2.30 20.58
C PRO A 281 -2.05 2.00 19.87
N PRO A 282 -2.27 2.56 18.66
CA PRO A 282 -3.47 2.23 17.91
C PRO A 282 -3.62 0.72 17.90
N PRO A 283 -4.84 0.18 18.11
CA PRO A 283 -5.04 -1.25 18.03
C PRO A 283 -4.41 -1.70 16.71
N PRO A 284 -3.60 -2.78 16.72
CA PRO A 284 -2.98 -3.25 15.48
C PRO A 284 -4.09 -3.38 14.44
N PRO A 285 -3.85 -2.93 13.19
CA PRO A 285 -4.83 -3.09 12.13
C PRO A 285 -5.30 -4.55 12.16
N PRO A 286 -6.62 -4.81 11.99
CA PRO A 286 -7.13 -6.17 11.95
C PRO A 286 -6.21 -7.01 11.04
N PRO A 287 -5.79 -8.21 11.47
CA PRO A 287 -4.96 -9.08 10.65
C PRO A 287 -5.53 -9.13 9.24
N VAL A 288 -4.71 -8.84 8.24
CA VAL A 288 -5.16 -8.92 6.85
C VAL A 288 -5.48 -10.39 6.60
N HIS A 289 -6.76 -10.68 6.43
CA HIS A 289 -7.28 -11.99 6.10
C HIS A 289 -6.84 -12.35 4.69
N VAL A 290 -5.77 -13.15 4.57
CA VAL A 290 -5.17 -13.50 3.28
C VAL A 290 -5.70 -14.83 2.72
N GLY A 291 -6.61 -15.51 3.41
CA GLY A 291 -7.24 -16.75 2.97
C GLY A 291 -6.54 -18.04 3.40
N CYS A 292 -5.24 -18.00 3.65
CA CYS A 292 -4.45 -19.15 4.05
C CYS A 292 -4.19 -19.16 5.55
N SER A 293 -4.18 -20.37 6.13
CA SER A 293 -4.13 -20.61 7.57
C SER A 293 -2.87 -20.11 8.28
N ASP A 294 -1.74 -20.04 7.58
CA ASP A 294 -0.45 -19.54 8.06
C ASP A 294 -0.19 -18.07 7.74
N GLY A 295 -1.09 -17.42 7.01
CA GLY A 295 -1.00 -16.01 6.70
C GLY A 295 -0.16 -15.67 5.46
N GLU A 296 0.22 -16.65 4.64
CA GLU A 296 0.92 -16.44 3.35
C GLU A 296 0.13 -17.02 2.17
N ARG A 297 0.20 -16.40 0.98
CA ARG A 297 -0.37 -16.94 -0.25
C ARG A 297 0.77 -17.41 -1.16
N GLU A 298 0.64 -18.57 -1.77
CA GLU A 298 1.64 -19.08 -2.74
C GLU A 298 1.16 -18.89 -4.18
N GLY A 299 -0.12 -18.56 -4.36
CA GLY A 299 -0.73 -18.15 -5.62
C GLY A 299 -1.90 -17.21 -5.37
N PHE A 300 -2.33 -16.52 -6.41
CA PHE A 300 -3.26 -15.38 -6.32
C PHE A 300 -2.75 -14.31 -5.33
N LEU A 301 -1.47 -13.95 -5.49
CA LEU A 301 -0.71 -13.11 -4.55
C LEU A 301 -1.27 -11.68 -4.38
N ASP A 302 -1.89 -11.14 -5.43
CA ASP A 302 -2.49 -9.80 -5.40
C ASP A 302 -3.83 -9.84 -4.65
N THR A 303 -3.82 -9.45 -3.37
CA THR A 303 -5.00 -9.44 -2.49
C THR A 303 -6.05 -8.39 -2.88
N VAL A 304 -5.67 -7.38 -3.67
CA VAL A 304 -6.62 -6.38 -4.20
C VAL A 304 -7.36 -6.95 -5.40
N ARG A 305 -6.64 -7.66 -6.30
CA ARG A 305 -7.22 -8.31 -7.46
C ARG A 305 -7.99 -9.60 -7.09
N TYR A 306 -7.52 -10.33 -6.10
CA TYR A 306 -8.07 -11.62 -5.66
C TYR A 306 -8.52 -11.59 -4.19
N PRO A 307 -9.51 -10.76 -3.82
CA PRO A 307 -9.91 -10.59 -2.43
C PRO A 307 -10.59 -11.84 -1.85
N ASP A 308 -11.11 -12.72 -2.70
CA ASP A 308 -11.98 -13.84 -2.29
C ASP A 308 -11.47 -15.22 -2.73
N ILE A 309 -10.22 -15.31 -3.17
CA ILE A 309 -9.54 -16.57 -3.49
C ILE A 309 -8.05 -16.48 -3.18
N ALA A 310 -7.50 -17.55 -2.62
CA ALA A 310 -6.10 -17.70 -2.29
C ALA A 310 -5.63 -19.11 -2.69
N ALA A 311 -4.40 -19.23 -3.18
CA ALA A 311 -3.78 -20.53 -3.35
C ALA A 311 -2.88 -20.78 -2.13
N CYS A 312 -3.24 -21.78 -1.33
CA CYS A 312 -2.62 -22.07 -0.04
C CYS A 312 -1.88 -23.40 -0.09
N SER A 313 -0.60 -23.36 0.18
CA SER A 313 0.29 -24.50 0.34
C SER A 313 0.18 -25.05 1.76
N GLY A 314 0.67 -26.27 1.94
CA GLY A 314 0.49 -27.01 3.18
C GLY A 314 0.26 -28.48 2.95
N SER A 315 -0.10 -29.20 4.01
CA SER A 315 -0.20 -30.66 4.00
C SER A 315 -1.41 -31.12 4.80
N TRP A 316 -1.89 -32.33 4.55
CA TRP A 316 -2.98 -32.92 5.34
C TRP A 316 -2.88 -34.44 5.34
N SER A 317 -3.23 -35.03 6.48
CA SER A 317 -3.19 -36.49 6.67
C SER A 317 -4.59 -37.10 6.81
N VAL A 318 -5.66 -36.32 6.93
CA VAL A 318 -7.04 -36.80 6.90
C VAL A 318 -7.46 -36.94 5.43
N PRO A 319 -7.72 -38.15 4.93
CA PRO A 319 -7.97 -38.38 3.50
C PRO A 319 -9.15 -37.60 2.94
N GLY A 320 -8.98 -37.10 1.72
CA GLY A 320 -10.04 -36.62 0.86
C GLY A 320 -10.12 -35.11 0.72
N ILE A 321 -10.48 -34.67 -0.48
CA ILE A 321 -10.83 -33.30 -0.86
C ILE A 321 -12.19 -33.29 -1.57
N THR A 322 -13.21 -33.77 -0.86
CA THR A 322 -14.59 -33.83 -1.37
C THR A 322 -15.47 -32.85 -0.62
N ARG A 323 -16.58 -32.43 -1.24
CA ARG A 323 -17.55 -31.52 -0.59
C ARG A 323 -18.09 -32.05 0.74
N ASP A 324 -18.04 -33.36 0.96
CA ASP A 324 -18.48 -34.01 2.20
C ASP A 324 -17.42 -33.97 3.31
N ASN A 325 -16.17 -33.62 3.00
CA ASN A 325 -15.05 -33.55 3.93
C ASN A 325 -14.46 -32.12 4.04
N MET A 326 -15.34 -31.14 4.27
CA MET A 326 -15.01 -29.70 4.35
C MET A 326 -14.98 -29.16 5.79
N VAL A 327 -14.77 -30.03 6.78
CA VAL A 327 -14.73 -29.64 8.21
C VAL A 327 -13.29 -29.66 8.71
N ALA A 328 -12.84 -28.55 9.28
CA ALA A 328 -11.52 -28.43 9.88
C ALA A 328 -11.35 -29.43 11.04
N THR A 329 -10.24 -30.17 11.06
CA THR A 329 -9.98 -31.21 12.05
C THR A 329 -8.79 -30.90 12.96
N CYS A 330 -7.96 -29.92 12.60
CA CYS A 330 -6.80 -29.52 13.40
C CYS A 330 -6.76 -28.03 13.73
N GLY A 331 -7.85 -27.29 13.50
CA GLY A 331 -7.98 -25.89 13.91
C GLY A 331 -7.35 -24.91 12.94
N ASN A 332 -7.31 -25.24 11.64
CA ASN A 332 -6.71 -24.39 10.61
C ASN A 332 -5.22 -24.13 10.88
N GLU A 333 -4.44 -25.18 11.13
CA GLU A 333 -3.00 -25.10 11.39
C GLU A 333 -2.25 -26.05 10.44
N SER A 334 -2.47 -25.95 9.13
CA SER A 334 -1.84 -26.90 8.18
C SER A 334 -1.15 -26.27 6.96
N GLY A 335 -1.06 -24.94 6.95
CA GLY A 335 -0.18 -24.19 6.04
C GLY A 335 1.28 -24.60 6.20
N ASP A 336 2.09 -24.42 5.17
CA ASP A 336 3.49 -24.85 5.15
C ASP A 336 4.42 -24.01 6.02
N ASP A 337 4.02 -22.79 6.41
CA ASP A 337 4.72 -21.97 7.41
C ASP A 337 4.05 -22.00 8.80
N SER A 338 3.08 -22.90 9.00
CA SER A 338 2.35 -23.06 10.27
C SER A 338 3.16 -23.83 11.34
N SER A 339 2.54 -23.99 12.52
CA SER A 339 3.01 -24.86 13.61
C SER A 339 2.98 -26.35 13.26
N ASN A 340 2.16 -26.76 12.28
CA ASN A 340 1.97 -28.15 11.88
C ASN A 340 2.01 -28.29 10.35
N PRO A 341 3.17 -27.95 9.72
CA PRO A 341 3.33 -27.97 8.27
C PRO A 341 3.24 -29.39 7.70
N GLY A 342 3.38 -30.41 8.56
CA GLY A 342 3.17 -31.83 8.29
C GLY A 342 1.72 -32.25 8.07
N GLY A 343 0.75 -31.38 8.41
CA GLY A 343 -0.67 -31.68 8.25
C GLY A 343 -1.18 -32.83 9.10
N ARG A 344 -0.50 -33.17 10.21
CA ARG A 344 -0.85 -34.34 11.01
C ARG A 344 -2.20 -34.13 11.68
N GLY A 345 -3.16 -34.97 11.35
CA GLY A 345 -4.54 -34.88 11.85
C GLY A 345 -5.36 -33.74 11.23
N CYS A 346 -4.84 -33.07 10.20
CA CYS A 346 -5.52 -32.01 9.47
C CYS A 346 -6.24 -32.58 8.25
N ALA A 347 -7.37 -31.98 7.90
CA ALA A 347 -8.05 -32.13 6.62
C ALA A 347 -7.58 -31.02 5.65
N ALA A 348 -7.90 -31.17 4.36
CA ALA A 348 -7.49 -30.20 3.36
C ALA A 348 -8.03 -28.77 3.62
N VAL A 349 -9.17 -28.66 4.30
CA VAL A 349 -9.76 -27.36 4.69
C VAL A 349 -9.00 -26.65 5.81
N ASP A 350 -8.19 -27.37 6.59
CA ASP A 350 -7.34 -26.73 7.60
C ASP A 350 -6.19 -25.90 6.98
N LEU A 351 -6.02 -25.92 5.64
CA LEU A 351 -5.09 -25.01 4.94
C LEU A 351 -5.70 -23.61 4.79
N CYS A 352 -7.02 -23.49 4.87
CA CYS A 352 -7.74 -22.23 4.75
C CYS A 352 -7.85 -21.56 6.12
N GLU A 353 -7.84 -20.22 6.16
CA GLU A 353 -8.10 -19.50 7.40
C GLU A 353 -9.60 -19.54 7.79
N PRO A 354 -9.98 -19.26 9.05
CA PRO A 354 -11.38 -19.13 9.44
C PRO A 354 -12.15 -18.09 8.57
N GLY A 355 -13.34 -18.47 8.08
CA GLY A 355 -14.12 -17.67 7.12
C GLY A 355 -13.81 -17.96 5.65
N TRP A 356 -12.98 -18.98 5.41
CA TRP A 356 -12.65 -19.51 4.09
C TRP A 356 -12.82 -21.03 4.08
N HIS A 357 -13.06 -21.56 2.89
CA HIS A 357 -13.24 -22.98 2.64
C HIS A 357 -12.47 -23.42 1.39
N VAL A 358 -12.20 -24.72 1.22
CA VAL A 358 -11.66 -25.22 -0.05
C VAL A 358 -12.71 -24.99 -1.15
N CYS A 359 -12.35 -24.28 -2.22
CA CYS A 359 -13.29 -23.95 -3.29
C CYS A 359 -14.04 -25.20 -3.79
N LEU A 360 -15.36 -25.09 -3.93
CA LEU A 360 -16.28 -26.22 -4.12
C LEU A 360 -16.28 -26.79 -5.55
N GLY A 361 -15.48 -26.25 -6.45
CA GLY A 361 -15.35 -26.71 -7.84
C GLY A 361 -15.11 -25.56 -8.83
N LYS A 362 -15.15 -25.90 -10.11
CA LYS A 362 -14.80 -24.98 -11.20
C LYS A 362 -15.70 -23.73 -11.25
N GLU A 363 -16.99 -23.84 -10.95
CA GLU A 363 -17.92 -22.70 -11.02
C GLU A 363 -17.57 -21.63 -9.99
N GLU A 364 -17.07 -22.03 -8.83
CA GLU A 364 -16.65 -21.10 -7.80
C GLU A 364 -15.34 -20.43 -8.16
N VAL A 365 -14.35 -21.19 -8.62
CA VAL A 365 -13.09 -20.61 -9.12
C VAL A 365 -13.36 -19.62 -10.24
N ALA A 366 -14.29 -19.93 -11.16
CA ALA A 366 -14.69 -19.02 -12.23
C ALA A 366 -15.24 -17.68 -11.71
N ARG A 367 -16.01 -17.70 -10.62
CA ARG A 367 -16.56 -16.48 -10.00
C ARG A 367 -15.52 -15.67 -9.24
N ARG A 368 -14.49 -16.32 -8.68
CA ARG A 368 -13.52 -15.66 -7.77
C ARG A 368 -12.23 -15.21 -8.45
N ALA A 369 -11.79 -15.89 -9.52
CA ALA A 369 -10.53 -15.58 -10.22
C ALA A 369 -10.64 -15.44 -11.74
N GLU A 370 -11.79 -15.76 -12.35
CA GLU A 370 -12.02 -15.90 -13.80
C GLU A 370 -11.17 -16.99 -14.50
N SER A 371 -9.89 -17.15 -14.13
CA SER A 371 -8.93 -18.10 -14.68
C SER A 371 -7.98 -18.67 -13.61
N CYS A 372 -7.21 -19.70 -13.98
CA CYS A 372 -6.16 -20.30 -13.14
C CYS A 372 -4.76 -19.69 -13.37
N GLU A 373 -4.62 -18.64 -14.19
CA GLU A 373 -3.29 -18.13 -14.61
C GLU A 373 -2.44 -17.68 -13.42
N ASP A 374 -3.06 -16.95 -12.49
CA ASP A 374 -2.37 -16.39 -11.32
C ASP A 374 -2.30 -17.36 -10.13
N ALA A 375 -2.79 -18.60 -10.28
CA ALA A 375 -2.58 -19.66 -9.29
C ALA A 375 -1.10 -20.07 -9.19
N THR A 376 -0.29 -19.76 -10.20
CA THR A 376 1.17 -19.97 -10.17
C THR A 376 1.90 -18.65 -10.39
N PRO A 377 2.82 -18.26 -9.49
CA PRO A 377 3.66 -17.09 -9.71
C PRO A 377 4.44 -17.19 -11.03
N PRO A 378 4.72 -16.07 -11.73
CA PRO A 378 5.41 -16.09 -13.03
C PRO A 378 6.77 -16.78 -13.05
N ASN A 379 7.43 -16.90 -11.90
CA ASN A 379 8.74 -17.52 -11.69
C ASN A 379 8.67 -18.93 -11.09
N ALA A 380 7.48 -19.49 -10.88
CA ALA A 380 7.33 -20.84 -10.37
C ALA A 380 7.99 -21.86 -11.32
N PRO A 381 8.83 -22.79 -10.83
CA PRO A 381 9.42 -23.83 -11.66
C PRO A 381 8.33 -24.62 -12.42
N SER A 382 8.65 -25.09 -13.63
CA SER A 382 7.70 -25.93 -14.37
C SER A 382 7.34 -27.18 -13.56
N LYS A 383 6.05 -27.54 -13.55
CA LYS A 383 5.51 -28.69 -12.81
C LYS A 383 5.83 -28.68 -11.30
N SER A 384 5.80 -27.52 -10.64
CA SER A 384 6.01 -27.43 -9.19
C SER A 384 4.73 -27.34 -8.38
N LEU A 385 3.74 -26.56 -8.85
CA LEU A 385 2.58 -26.15 -8.06
C LEU A 385 1.29 -26.77 -8.61
N PHE A 386 0.49 -27.32 -7.70
CA PHE A 386 -0.88 -27.75 -7.94
C PHE A 386 -1.73 -27.38 -6.72
N PHE A 387 -2.84 -26.70 -6.95
CA PHE A 387 -3.78 -26.27 -5.91
C PHE A 387 -5.15 -26.87 -6.19
N ALA A 388 -5.51 -27.83 -5.35
CA ALA A 388 -6.68 -28.65 -5.52
C ALA A 388 -7.97 -27.93 -5.10
N VAL A 389 -9.09 -28.36 -5.67
CA VAL A 389 -10.46 -27.93 -5.32
C VAL A 389 -11.34 -29.14 -5.05
N ALA A 390 -12.47 -28.95 -4.38
CA ALA A 390 -13.44 -30.00 -4.07
C ALA A 390 -14.34 -30.36 -5.26
N GLN A 391 -13.74 -30.53 -6.43
CA GLN A 391 -14.43 -30.85 -7.68
C GLN A 391 -14.76 -32.34 -7.75
N GLN A 392 -16.03 -32.65 -8.05
CA GLN A 392 -16.50 -34.01 -8.24
C GLN A 392 -16.23 -34.51 -9.67
N SER A 393 -15.90 -35.79 -9.79
CA SER A 393 -15.79 -36.56 -11.04
C SER A 393 -16.08 -38.04 -10.78
N ALA A 394 -16.73 -38.71 -11.72
CA ALA A 394 -16.97 -40.15 -11.69
C ALA A 394 -15.83 -40.95 -12.31
N ASN A 395 -15.29 -40.47 -13.45
CA ASN A 395 -14.16 -41.06 -14.17
C ASN A 395 -13.68 -40.17 -15.33
N GLY A 396 -12.50 -40.50 -15.86
CA GLY A 396 -12.00 -39.94 -17.12
C GLY A 396 -11.65 -38.45 -17.03
N SER A 397 -11.46 -37.94 -15.81
CA SER A 397 -11.10 -36.54 -15.53
C SER A 397 -12.10 -35.55 -16.12
N ALA A 398 -13.40 -35.88 -16.09
CA ALA A 398 -14.46 -35.05 -16.61
C ALA A 398 -15.25 -34.40 -15.46
N CYS A 399 -15.32 -33.07 -15.46
CA CYS A 399 -16.11 -32.33 -14.50
C CYS A 399 -17.62 -32.51 -14.76
N ASP A 400 -18.45 -32.21 -13.76
CA ASP A 400 -19.92 -32.32 -13.76
C ASP A 400 -20.47 -33.74 -13.71
N THR A 401 -19.66 -34.68 -13.25
CA THR A 401 -20.12 -36.05 -12.98
C THR A 401 -20.08 -36.29 -11.47
N LEU A 402 -21.12 -36.95 -10.95
CA LEU A 402 -21.19 -37.29 -9.52
C LEU A 402 -20.17 -38.39 -9.23
N GLY A 403 -19.29 -38.14 -8.27
CA GLY A 403 -18.26 -39.07 -7.83
C GLY A 403 -17.15 -38.36 -7.06
N ASP A 404 -16.17 -39.15 -6.65
CA ASP A 404 -15.01 -38.77 -5.86
C ASP A 404 -13.69 -39.24 -6.52
N ASN A 405 -13.73 -39.48 -7.84
CA ASN A 405 -12.57 -39.83 -8.64
C ASN A 405 -11.77 -38.58 -9.04
N ASP A 406 -10.47 -38.76 -9.30
CA ASP A 406 -9.55 -37.70 -9.72
C ASP A 406 -9.40 -36.53 -8.70
N VAL A 407 -8.34 -35.74 -8.83
CA VAL A 407 -8.15 -34.49 -8.08
C VAL A 407 -7.93 -33.36 -9.06
N PHE A 408 -8.79 -32.34 -9.04
CA PHE A 408 -8.73 -31.22 -9.98
C PHE A 408 -8.21 -29.97 -9.32
N GLY A 409 -7.60 -29.09 -10.10
CA GLY A 409 -7.04 -27.86 -9.57
C GLY A 409 -6.55 -26.87 -10.62
N CYS A 410 -5.98 -25.79 -10.09
CA CYS A 410 -5.13 -24.88 -10.83
C CYS A 410 -3.65 -25.22 -10.58
N GLY A 411 -2.75 -24.72 -11.42
CA GLY A 411 -1.33 -24.96 -11.24
C GLY A 411 -0.58 -25.21 -12.53
N ASN A 412 0.69 -25.57 -12.39
CA ASN A 412 1.53 -26.02 -13.49
C ASN A 412 1.95 -27.50 -13.37
N LEU A 413 1.58 -28.18 -12.28
CA LEU A 413 1.74 -29.61 -12.05
C LEU A 413 0.46 -30.40 -12.39
N GLY A 414 0.63 -31.63 -12.90
CA GLY A 414 -0.47 -32.53 -13.27
C GLY A 414 -0.76 -32.57 -14.78
N THR A 415 -1.73 -33.40 -15.17
CA THR A 415 -2.17 -33.53 -16.56
C THR A 415 -2.95 -32.29 -16.98
N VAL A 416 -2.66 -31.76 -18.16
CA VAL A 416 -3.39 -30.61 -18.72
C VAL A 416 -4.81 -31.05 -19.10
N LEU A 417 -5.81 -30.35 -18.58
CA LEU A 417 -7.21 -30.59 -18.94
C LEU A 417 -7.51 -30.04 -20.34
N SER A 418 -8.12 -30.87 -21.18
CA SER A 418 -8.61 -30.47 -22.49
C SER A 418 -10.04 -29.92 -22.42
N ALA A 419 -10.43 -29.11 -23.39
CA ALA A 419 -11.73 -28.42 -23.39
C ALA A 419 -12.94 -29.38 -23.36
N ASP A 420 -12.81 -30.59 -23.90
CA ASP A 420 -13.86 -31.62 -23.87
C ASP A 420 -14.18 -32.14 -22.46
N LYS A 421 -13.27 -31.95 -21.50
CA LYS A 421 -13.48 -32.31 -20.08
C LYS A 421 -14.41 -31.36 -19.34
N LYS A 422 -14.76 -30.22 -19.95
CA LYS A 422 -15.65 -29.19 -19.40
C LYS A 422 -15.20 -28.66 -18.04
N CYS A 423 -13.91 -28.73 -17.70
CA CYS A 423 -13.43 -28.36 -16.37
C CYS A 423 -13.02 -26.89 -16.21
N ALA A 424 -13.13 -26.07 -17.26
CA ALA A 424 -12.75 -24.67 -17.19
C ALA A 424 -13.44 -23.94 -16.00
N PRO A 425 -12.71 -23.09 -15.24
CA PRO A 425 -11.37 -22.59 -15.53
C PRO A 425 -10.23 -23.52 -15.07
N LEU A 426 -10.51 -24.65 -14.40
CA LEU A 426 -9.49 -25.57 -13.91
C LEU A 426 -8.63 -26.09 -15.08
N THR A 427 -7.32 -26.08 -14.88
CA THR A 427 -6.34 -26.37 -15.94
C THR A 427 -5.56 -27.66 -15.72
N ARG A 428 -5.68 -28.26 -14.53
CA ARG A 428 -4.88 -29.43 -14.11
C ARG A 428 -5.73 -30.50 -13.42
N VAL A 429 -5.29 -31.74 -13.57
CA VAL A 429 -5.83 -32.91 -12.87
C VAL A 429 -4.72 -33.88 -12.47
N LEU A 430 -4.84 -34.48 -11.29
CA LEU A 430 -4.08 -35.65 -10.84
C LEU A 430 -5.03 -36.87 -10.91
N ALA A 431 -4.71 -37.84 -11.75
CA ALA A 431 -5.60 -38.98 -12.09
C ALA A 431 -4.80 -40.26 -12.34
N SER A 432 -5.06 -41.33 -11.59
CA SER A 432 -4.26 -42.56 -11.64
C SER A 432 -4.96 -43.66 -12.40
N THR A 433 -4.16 -44.53 -13.03
CA THR A 433 -4.64 -45.85 -13.47
C THR A 433 -4.11 -46.97 -12.59
N ALA A 434 -3.28 -46.63 -11.60
CA ALA A 434 -2.62 -47.58 -10.71
C ALA A 434 -3.14 -47.44 -9.27
N PRO A 435 -3.37 -48.57 -8.57
CA PRO A 435 -3.60 -48.60 -7.14
C PRO A 435 -2.55 -47.83 -6.33
N ASN A 436 -2.99 -47.21 -5.24
CA ASN A 436 -2.20 -46.42 -4.28
C ASN A 436 -1.45 -45.21 -4.84
N GLY A 437 -1.83 -44.68 -6.01
CA GLY A 437 -1.29 -43.44 -6.57
C GLY A 437 -2.39 -42.43 -6.83
N CYS A 438 -2.13 -41.13 -6.61
CA CYS A 438 -3.03 -40.04 -7.02
C CYS A 438 -2.82 -39.60 -8.47
N GLY A 439 -2.15 -40.42 -9.30
CA GLY A 439 -2.13 -40.14 -10.73
C GLY A 439 -1.09 -39.16 -11.23
N TYR A 440 0.01 -39.09 -10.51
CA TYR A 440 1.24 -38.66 -11.13
C TYR A 440 2.07 -39.90 -11.49
N ASN A 441 2.23 -40.14 -12.79
CA ASN A 441 3.55 -40.43 -13.33
C ASN A 441 3.61 -40.46 -14.88
N GLU A 442 4.74 -40.07 -15.46
CA GLU A 442 5.19 -40.77 -16.68
C GLU A 442 6.51 -41.54 -16.49
N ALA A 443 7.28 -41.35 -15.40
CA ALA A 443 8.57 -42.05 -15.20
C ALA A 443 8.89 -42.56 -13.77
N GLU A 444 8.61 -41.84 -12.67
CA GLU A 444 8.92 -42.23 -11.27
C GLU A 444 7.80 -41.95 -10.22
N PRO A 445 7.06 -42.99 -9.73
CA PRO A 445 5.98 -42.82 -8.74
C PRO A 445 6.37 -42.37 -7.32
N PRO A 446 7.60 -42.60 -6.78
CA PRO A 446 7.86 -42.36 -5.36
C PRO A 446 8.24 -40.91 -4.99
N LEU A 447 8.15 -39.94 -5.90
CA LEU A 447 8.81 -38.62 -5.70
C LEU A 447 7.89 -37.46 -5.31
N GLY A 448 6.57 -37.57 -5.50
CA GLY A 448 5.60 -36.51 -5.19
C GLY A 448 4.97 -36.62 -3.79
N PRO A 449 4.51 -35.50 -3.19
CA PRO A 449 3.85 -35.48 -1.88
C PRO A 449 2.37 -35.93 -1.89
N TRP A 450 1.77 -36.12 -3.06
CA TRP A 450 0.35 -36.43 -3.23
C TRP A 450 0.12 -37.95 -3.22
N GLU A 451 -0.63 -38.46 -2.24
CA GLU A 451 -0.82 -39.89 -2.02
C GLU A 451 -2.30 -40.27 -1.93
N CYS A 452 -2.71 -41.33 -2.62
CA CYS A 452 -4.10 -41.82 -2.64
C CYS A 452 -4.13 -43.26 -2.09
N PRO A 453 -3.97 -43.43 -0.77
CA PRO A 453 -3.98 -44.75 -0.13
C PRO A 453 -5.35 -45.41 -0.27
N GLY A 454 -5.43 -46.70 -0.66
CA GLY A 454 -6.74 -47.36 -0.68
C GLY A 454 -6.84 -48.75 -1.29
N GLY A 455 -5.72 -49.43 -1.62
CA GLY A 455 -5.78 -50.77 -2.21
C GLY A 455 -6.16 -50.74 -3.69
N SER A 456 -6.72 -51.84 -4.23
CA SER A 456 -6.89 -52.05 -5.67
C SER A 456 -7.76 -51.00 -6.38
N ASP A 457 -8.72 -50.42 -5.66
CA ASP A 457 -9.74 -49.56 -6.26
C ASP A 457 -9.49 -48.07 -5.95
N SER A 458 -8.36 -47.71 -5.33
CA SER A 458 -8.07 -46.33 -4.95
C SER A 458 -7.95 -45.37 -6.14
N HIS A 459 -7.65 -45.92 -7.33
CA HIS A 459 -7.58 -45.20 -8.61
C HIS A 459 -8.96 -44.85 -9.19
N LEU A 460 -10.04 -45.20 -8.48
CA LEU A 460 -11.42 -44.84 -8.80
C LEU A 460 -12.01 -43.83 -7.80
N HIS A 461 -11.20 -43.41 -6.81
CA HIS A 461 -11.62 -42.65 -5.64
C HIS A 461 -10.52 -41.67 -5.17
N GLU A 462 -9.68 -41.15 -6.08
CA GLU A 462 -8.56 -40.29 -5.67
C GLU A 462 -9.01 -39.08 -4.87
N GLY A 463 -10.10 -38.42 -5.29
CA GLY A 463 -10.67 -37.27 -4.58
C GLY A 463 -11.10 -37.59 -3.14
N ALA A 464 -11.58 -38.80 -2.85
CA ALA A 464 -11.95 -39.21 -1.48
C ALA A 464 -10.75 -39.70 -0.64
N LEU A 465 -9.67 -40.11 -1.28
CA LEU A 465 -8.54 -40.77 -0.62
C LEU A 465 -7.30 -39.88 -0.53
N VAL A 466 -7.23 -38.80 -1.31
CA VAL A 466 -6.04 -37.98 -1.42
C VAL A 466 -5.60 -37.41 -0.07
N THR A 467 -4.34 -37.63 0.23
CA THR A 467 -3.57 -36.99 1.29
C THR A 467 -2.39 -36.27 0.66
N LYS A 468 -1.83 -35.29 1.38
CA LYS A 468 -0.63 -34.60 0.95
C LYS A 468 0.37 -34.55 2.09
N GLN A 469 1.54 -35.15 1.90
CA GLN A 469 2.62 -35.11 2.87
C GLN A 469 3.46 -33.84 2.72
N ALA A 470 4.05 -33.41 3.83
CA ALA A 470 5.00 -32.31 3.83
C ALA A 470 6.39 -32.76 3.37
N CYS A 471 7.12 -31.85 2.73
CA CYS A 471 8.50 -32.08 2.31
C CYS A 471 9.49 -31.65 3.40
N ILE A 472 9.33 -32.22 4.60
CA ILE A 472 10.15 -31.87 5.75
C ILE A 472 11.57 -32.44 5.57
N ASN A 473 12.58 -31.57 5.58
CA ASN A 473 14.02 -31.92 5.54
C ASN A 473 14.53 -32.65 4.27
N ALA A 474 13.71 -32.76 3.23
CA ALA A 474 14.12 -33.26 1.93
C ALA A 474 13.45 -32.46 0.83
N SER A 475 14.16 -32.24 -0.27
CA SER A 475 13.50 -31.88 -1.52
C SER A 475 12.65 -33.08 -1.94
N CYS A 476 11.33 -33.02 -1.77
CA CYS A 476 10.54 -33.94 -2.59
C CYS A 476 10.81 -33.51 -4.04
N SER A 477 10.96 -34.47 -4.94
CA SER A 477 11.38 -34.18 -6.31
C SER A 477 10.21 -34.34 -7.26
N TYR A 478 10.15 -33.57 -8.34
CA TYR A 478 9.34 -33.97 -9.49
C TYR A 478 10.31 -34.23 -10.65
N ASP A 479 10.16 -35.37 -11.33
CA ASP A 479 11.04 -35.79 -12.44
C ASP A 479 12.55 -35.77 -12.07
N GLY A 480 12.92 -36.10 -10.83
CA GLY A 480 14.31 -36.14 -10.38
C GLY A 480 14.95 -34.77 -10.09
N GLN A 481 14.23 -33.65 -10.29
CA GLN A 481 14.68 -32.32 -9.88
C GLN A 481 14.24 -32.00 -8.44
N PRO A 482 15.16 -31.54 -7.57
CA PRO A 482 14.79 -31.09 -6.24
C PRO A 482 13.90 -29.85 -6.36
N ILE A 483 12.70 -29.93 -5.79
CA ILE A 483 11.86 -28.75 -5.59
C ILE A 483 12.08 -28.30 -4.14
N SER A 484 12.05 -26.98 -3.91
CA SER A 484 12.26 -26.42 -2.57
C SER A 484 11.27 -27.01 -1.56
N THR A 485 11.56 -26.85 -0.28
CA THR A 485 10.66 -27.28 0.80
C THR A 485 9.33 -26.50 0.85
N GLN A 486 9.21 -25.40 0.09
CA GLN A 486 8.06 -24.47 0.10
C GLN A 486 7.12 -24.67 -1.12
N ASP A 487 7.55 -25.32 -2.20
CA ASP A 487 6.85 -25.16 -3.50
C ASP A 487 6.08 -26.39 -3.99
N LYS A 488 5.01 -26.82 -3.32
CA LYS A 488 4.19 -27.97 -3.82
C LYS A 488 2.69 -27.76 -3.88
N GLY A 489 2.25 -26.54 -3.65
CA GLY A 489 0.84 -26.17 -3.63
C GLY A 489 0.08 -26.85 -2.49
N GLY A 490 -1.23 -26.87 -2.61
CA GLY A 490 -2.13 -27.40 -1.59
C GLY A 490 -3.57 -27.30 -2.10
N VAL A 491 -4.32 -26.35 -1.58
CA VAL A 491 -5.72 -26.13 -1.99
C VAL A 491 -5.94 -24.69 -2.46
N LEU A 492 -7.00 -24.49 -3.22
CA LEU A 492 -7.56 -23.14 -3.39
C LEU A 492 -8.57 -22.90 -2.26
N CYS A 493 -8.32 -21.85 -1.48
CA CYS A 493 -9.24 -21.37 -0.46
C CYS A 493 -10.09 -20.24 -1.04
N CYS A 494 -11.41 -20.39 -0.96
CA CYS A 494 -12.41 -19.41 -1.35
C CYS A 494 -13.07 -18.84 -0.10
N ARG A 495 -13.35 -17.54 -0.11
CA ARG A 495 -14.02 -16.86 1.01
C ARG A 495 -15.49 -17.30 1.08
N ASP A 496 -16.02 -17.44 2.30
CA ASP A 496 -17.42 -17.84 2.57
C ASP A 496 -18.48 -16.87 2.01
#